data_AF-A0A978TCS4-F1
#
_entry.id   AF-A0A978TCS4-F1
#
_cell.length_a   1.000
_cell.length_b   1.000
_cell.length_c   1.000
_cell.angle_alpha   90.00
_cell.angle_beta   90.00
_cell.angle_gamma   90.00
#
_symmetry.space_group_name_H-M   'P 1'
#
loop_
_entity.id
_entity.type
_entity.pdbx_description
1 polymer ?
#
loop_
_entity_poly.entity_id
_entity_poly.type
_entity_poly.pdbx_seq_one_letter_code
_entity_poly.pdbx_strand_id
1 'polypeptide(L)'
;MKIATWNLERALPGTPKADRQQQWIDRINADIWVLTETHGGIAPGGNYRSISSGLPDRPAEEGERWVQIWVRDRDITPVPTADAARTACGLIALDSEHGCLIYGTILPWLDSDWRTYPAANGEAFTAALGVQQADWIQLQITHPNATLVVAGDFNQDLNVLPYYGSRRTKQALRQALLEANLECLTFGDNDPVRRLINSQHSNIDHICMPHRFGLQIQSTFAWPDSLEDLRGLSDHFGVGLEVNWSEISG
;
A
#
# COMPACT_ATOMS: atom_id res chain seq x y z
N MET A 1 4.87 11.65 -11.01
CA MET A 1 4.37 11.45 -9.63
C MET A 1 5.02 10.20 -9.06
N LYS A 2 5.60 10.30 -7.87
CA LYS A 2 6.23 9.19 -7.15
C LYS A 2 5.30 8.70 -6.04
N ILE A 3 4.94 7.42 -6.10
CA ILE A 3 4.07 6.75 -5.12
C ILE A 3 4.89 5.66 -4.45
N ALA A 4 4.81 5.58 -3.13
CA ALA A 4 5.59 4.64 -2.34
C ALA A 4 4.76 4.02 -1.22
N THR A 5 5.03 2.76 -0.92
CA THR A 5 4.45 2.02 0.21
C THR A 5 5.54 1.34 1.03
N TRP A 6 5.36 1.29 2.35
CA TRP A 6 6.29 0.59 3.22
C TRP A 6 5.66 0.21 4.57
N ASN A 7 5.77 -1.07 4.93
CA ASN A 7 5.51 -1.55 6.29
C ASN A 7 6.68 -1.17 7.22
N LEU A 8 6.39 -0.38 8.26
CA LEU A 8 7.39 0.10 9.22
C LEU A 8 7.58 -0.84 10.42
N GLU A 9 6.88 -1.98 10.44
CA GLU A 9 6.99 -3.02 11.45
C GLU A 9 6.93 -2.38 12.86
N ARG A 10 5.91 -1.54 13.07
CA ARG A 10 5.54 -0.91 14.34
C ARG A 10 6.66 -0.13 15.02
N ALA A 11 7.56 0.48 14.25
CA ALA A 11 8.60 1.31 14.83
C ALA A 11 7.99 2.46 15.65
N LEU A 12 8.50 2.66 16.86
CA LEU A 12 8.10 3.78 17.71
C LEU A 12 9.03 4.98 17.47
N PRO A 13 8.52 6.22 17.48
CA PRO A 13 9.34 7.42 17.32
C PRO A 13 10.48 7.49 18.35
N GLY A 14 11.63 8.03 17.93
CA GLY A 14 12.81 8.17 18.77
C GLY A 14 13.59 6.88 19.03
N THR A 15 13.18 5.76 18.41
CA THR A 15 13.99 4.54 18.39
C THR A 15 15.03 4.61 17.26
N PRO A 16 16.20 3.95 17.40
CA PRO A 16 17.18 3.89 16.31
C PRO A 16 16.63 3.29 15.01
N LYS A 17 15.65 2.39 15.11
CA LYS A 17 14.93 1.83 13.97
C LYS A 17 14.14 2.93 13.24
N ALA A 18 13.32 3.68 13.97
CA ALA A 18 12.54 4.79 13.41
C ALA A 18 13.43 5.87 12.79
N ASP A 19 14.58 6.19 13.39
CA ASP A 19 15.51 7.18 12.82
C ASP A 19 16.09 6.71 11.48
N ARG A 20 16.46 5.43 11.36
CA ARG A 20 16.91 4.84 10.09
C ARG A 20 15.79 4.77 9.06
N GLN A 21 14.57 4.48 9.47
CA GLN A 21 13.40 4.51 8.58
C GLN A 21 13.11 5.93 8.08
N GLN A 22 13.19 6.93 8.96
CA GLN A 22 13.01 8.33 8.60
C GLN A 22 14.01 8.78 7.54
N GLN A 23 15.29 8.38 7.65
CA GLN A 23 16.30 8.68 6.63
C GLN A 23 15.91 8.13 5.25
N TRP A 24 15.29 6.96 5.17
CA TRP A 24 14.78 6.41 3.92
C TRP A 24 13.55 7.16 3.41
N ILE A 25 12.61 7.49 4.30
CA ILE A 25 11.43 8.29 3.94
C ILE A 25 11.87 9.63 3.32
N ASP A 26 12.82 10.31 3.95
CA ASP A 26 13.40 11.57 3.47
C ASP A 26 14.15 11.40 2.14
N ARG A 27 14.92 10.31 1.99
CA ARG A 27 15.70 10.02 0.77
C ARG A 27 14.81 9.69 -0.43
N ILE A 28 13.79 8.84 -0.24
CA ILE A 28 12.89 8.43 -1.31
C ILE A 28 12.04 9.62 -1.76
N ASN A 29 11.63 10.46 -0.81
CA ASN A 29 10.96 11.73 -1.07
C ASN A 29 9.78 11.52 -2.06
N ALA A 30 8.86 10.61 -1.73
CA ALA A 30 7.69 10.34 -2.56
C ALA A 30 6.61 11.43 -2.44
N ASP A 31 5.87 11.68 -3.51
CA ASP A 31 4.75 12.62 -3.50
C ASP A 31 3.58 12.05 -2.69
N ILE A 32 3.41 10.73 -2.74
CA ILE A 32 2.41 9.98 -1.96
C ILE A 32 3.12 8.84 -1.23
N TRP A 33 2.90 8.75 0.07
CA TRP A 33 3.28 7.63 0.90
C TRP A 33 2.06 6.90 1.42
N VAL A 34 2.10 5.56 1.37
CA VAL A 34 1.22 4.70 2.13
C VAL A 34 2.08 3.88 3.10
N LEU A 35 2.08 4.26 4.37
CA LEU A 35 2.86 3.58 5.39
C LEU A 35 1.95 2.61 6.14
N THR A 36 2.39 1.37 6.30
CA THR A 36 1.66 0.34 7.06
C THR A 36 2.40 -0.02 8.36
N GLU A 37 1.65 -0.52 9.34
CA GLU A 37 2.14 -0.76 10.71
C GLU A 37 2.99 0.39 11.25
N THR A 38 2.45 1.59 11.10
CA THR A 38 3.17 2.85 11.26
C THR A 38 2.76 3.55 12.56
N HIS A 39 3.36 4.69 12.80
CA HIS A 39 3.08 5.55 13.93
C HIS A 39 2.99 7.00 13.45
N GLY A 40 1.99 7.76 13.93
CA GLY A 40 1.77 9.16 13.48
C GLY A 40 2.92 10.13 13.74
N GLY A 41 3.88 9.73 14.57
CA GLY A 41 5.14 10.44 14.84
C GLY A 41 6.30 10.13 13.88
N ILE A 42 6.14 9.21 12.93
CA ILE A 42 7.09 8.94 11.84
C ILE A 42 6.46 9.49 10.56
N ALA A 43 7.02 10.57 10.02
CA ALA A 43 6.34 11.40 9.02
C ALA A 43 7.31 11.94 7.96
N PRO A 44 6.91 12.06 6.68
CA PRO A 44 7.76 12.53 5.60
C PRO A 44 8.05 14.06 5.60
N GLY A 45 7.52 14.81 6.57
CA GLY A 45 7.82 16.24 6.76
C GLY A 45 6.60 17.16 6.84
N GLY A 46 6.85 18.45 7.12
CA GLY A 46 5.80 19.42 7.45
C GLY A 46 4.93 19.90 6.28
N ASN A 47 5.35 19.67 5.03
CA ASN A 47 4.58 20.00 3.83
C ASN A 47 3.67 18.85 3.36
N TYR A 48 3.56 17.78 4.15
CA TYR A 48 2.62 16.70 3.90
C TYR A 48 1.34 16.88 4.70
N ARG A 49 0.23 16.45 4.11
CA ARG A 49 -1.04 16.21 4.78
C ARG A 49 -1.28 14.72 4.88
N SER A 50 -1.93 14.28 5.95
CA SER A 50 -2.18 12.86 6.17
C SER A 50 -3.57 12.54 6.63
N ILE A 51 -3.97 11.31 6.32
CA ILE A 51 -5.09 10.62 6.95
C ILE A 51 -4.59 9.27 7.43
N SER A 52 -5.18 8.75 8.51
CA SER A 52 -4.86 7.42 9.02
C SER A 52 -6.09 6.54 8.99
N SER A 53 -5.86 5.24 9.10
CA SER A 53 -6.90 4.32 9.56
C SER A 53 -7.39 4.75 10.95
N GLY A 54 -8.51 4.18 11.38
CA GLY A 54 -8.95 4.19 12.76
C GLY A 54 -7.97 3.46 13.69
N LEU A 55 -8.39 3.28 14.94
CA LEU A 55 -7.58 2.58 15.94
C LEU A 55 -7.29 1.14 15.49
N PRO A 56 -6.07 0.62 15.72
CA PRO A 56 -5.76 -0.77 15.43
C PRO A 56 -6.71 -1.73 16.15
N ASP A 57 -7.14 -2.79 15.47
CA ASP A 57 -7.90 -3.92 16.03
C ASP A 57 -7.01 -4.91 16.80
N ARG A 58 -5.94 -4.39 17.43
CA ARG A 58 -4.95 -5.12 18.24
C ARG A 58 -4.43 -4.21 19.36
N PRO A 59 -3.79 -4.78 20.42
CA PRO A 59 -3.06 -3.97 21.38
C PRO A 59 -1.99 -3.11 20.71
N ALA A 60 -2.04 -1.81 20.97
CA ALA A 60 -1.19 -0.82 20.31
C ALA A 60 -0.91 0.38 21.24
N GLU A 61 0.25 0.98 21.06
CA GLU A 61 0.65 2.23 21.70
C GLU A 61 -0.13 3.41 21.11
N GLU A 62 -0.23 4.49 21.87
CA GLU A 62 -0.87 5.73 21.39
C GLU A 62 -0.14 6.25 20.15
N GLY A 63 -0.87 6.43 19.05
CA GLY A 63 -0.33 6.92 17.78
C GLY A 63 0.00 5.83 16.77
N GLU A 64 0.03 4.55 17.16
CA GLU A 64 0.17 3.43 16.23
C GLU A 64 -1.07 3.30 15.33
N ARG A 65 -0.84 3.02 14.05
CA ARG A 65 -1.87 2.84 13.01
C ARG A 65 -1.51 1.68 12.11
N TRP A 66 -2.53 0.98 11.62
CA TRP A 66 -2.32 -0.01 10.57
C TRP A 66 -1.92 0.63 9.26
N VAL A 67 -2.52 1.77 8.93
CA VAL A 67 -2.28 2.49 7.67
C VAL A 67 -2.26 3.99 7.92
N GLN A 68 -1.31 4.69 7.31
CA GLN A 68 -1.32 6.14 7.19
C GLN A 68 -0.92 6.57 5.78
N ILE A 69 -1.74 7.41 5.17
CA ILE A 69 -1.51 7.99 3.86
C ILE A 69 -0.98 9.40 4.05
N TRP A 70 0.12 9.74 3.38
CA TRP A 70 0.66 11.09 3.34
C TRP A 70 0.72 11.59 1.90
N VAL A 71 0.32 12.84 1.68
CA VAL A 71 0.38 13.51 0.37
C VAL A 71 1.11 14.83 0.49
N ARG A 72 2.08 15.06 -0.39
CA ARG A 72 2.87 16.29 -0.44
C ARG A 72 2.12 17.43 -1.11
N ASP A 73 2.20 18.63 -0.51
CA ASP A 73 1.78 19.91 -1.10
C ASP A 73 0.33 19.91 -1.65
N ARG A 74 -0.53 19.04 -1.11
CA ARG A 74 -1.95 18.92 -1.46
C ARG A 74 -2.78 18.62 -0.23
N ASP A 75 -4.01 19.10 -0.25
CA ASP A 75 -5.02 18.68 0.73
C ASP A 75 -5.55 17.28 0.38
N ILE A 76 -5.85 16.51 1.42
CA ILE A 76 -6.43 15.17 1.31
C ILE A 76 -7.73 15.14 2.10
N THR A 77 -8.81 14.80 1.41
CA THR A 77 -10.15 14.69 2.03
C THR A 77 -10.40 13.23 2.39
N PRO A 78 -10.65 12.89 3.68
CA PRO A 78 -10.95 11.52 4.07
C PRO A 78 -12.21 10.97 3.38
N VAL A 79 -12.14 9.73 2.92
CA VAL A 79 -13.26 8.96 2.36
C VAL A 79 -13.44 7.70 3.21
N PRO A 80 -14.66 7.42 3.72
CA PRO A 80 -14.90 6.25 4.56
C PRO A 80 -14.61 4.92 3.85
N THR A 81 -14.12 3.94 4.60
CA THR A 81 -13.89 2.56 4.16
C THR A 81 -14.68 1.58 5.03
N ALA A 82 -14.98 0.39 4.51
CA ALA A 82 -15.74 -0.64 5.24
C ALA A 82 -14.91 -1.35 6.33
N ASP A 83 -13.57 -1.19 6.30
CA ASP A 83 -12.67 -1.71 7.32
C ASP A 83 -11.75 -0.61 7.88
N ALA A 84 -12.37 0.38 8.52
CA ALA A 84 -11.68 1.56 9.04
C ALA A 84 -10.49 1.25 9.96
N ALA A 85 -10.40 0.07 10.61
CA ALA A 85 -9.24 -0.28 11.41
C ALA A 85 -7.98 -0.52 10.56
N ARG A 86 -8.12 -1.23 9.43
CA ARG A 86 -6.99 -1.71 8.60
C ARG A 86 -6.86 -0.98 7.26
N THR A 87 -7.75 -0.06 6.96
CA THR A 87 -7.70 0.72 5.72
C THR A 87 -7.92 2.19 5.97
N ALA A 88 -7.40 3.00 5.06
CA ALA A 88 -7.63 4.44 4.99
C ALA A 88 -7.88 4.81 3.53
N CYS A 89 -8.76 5.75 3.26
CA CYS A 89 -8.94 6.27 1.91
C CYS A 89 -9.07 7.78 1.91
N GLY A 90 -8.42 8.43 0.94
CA GLY A 90 -8.49 9.88 0.80
C GLY A 90 -8.51 10.31 -0.65
N LEU A 91 -9.26 11.37 -0.91
CA LEU A 91 -9.37 12.02 -2.21
C LEU A 91 -8.46 13.24 -2.25
N ILE A 92 -7.64 13.32 -3.29
CA ILE A 92 -6.89 14.54 -3.65
C ILE A 92 -7.37 15.05 -5.01
N ALA A 93 -7.40 16.36 -5.18
CA ALA A 93 -7.57 16.97 -6.50
C ALA A 93 -6.24 16.91 -7.26
N LEU A 94 -6.28 16.46 -8.51
CA LEU A 94 -5.14 16.56 -9.44
C LEU A 94 -5.20 17.88 -10.19
N ASP A 95 -6.39 18.20 -10.71
CA ASP A 95 -6.78 19.44 -11.39
C ASP A 95 -8.24 19.80 -11.04
N SER A 96 -8.90 20.66 -11.84
CA SER A 96 -10.28 21.10 -11.60
C SER A 96 -11.35 20.04 -11.86
N GLU A 97 -11.06 19.01 -12.66
CA GLU A 97 -12.02 18.00 -13.12
C GLU A 97 -11.64 16.58 -12.66
N HIS A 98 -10.36 16.33 -12.42
CA HIS A 98 -9.82 15.02 -12.09
C HIS A 98 -9.26 14.95 -10.67
N GLY A 99 -9.52 13.80 -10.03
CA GLY A 99 -9.01 13.48 -8.71
C GLY A 99 -8.14 12.21 -8.69
N CYS A 100 -7.56 11.95 -7.54
CA CYS A 100 -6.95 10.66 -7.22
C CYS A 100 -7.45 10.20 -5.86
N LEU A 101 -8.01 8.99 -5.82
CA LEU A 101 -8.35 8.30 -4.59
C LEU A 101 -7.15 7.44 -4.21
N ILE A 102 -6.62 7.63 -3.01
CA ILE A 102 -5.55 6.81 -2.46
C ILE A 102 -6.17 5.92 -1.40
N TYR A 103 -6.16 4.61 -1.62
CA TYR A 103 -6.63 3.59 -0.70
C TYR A 103 -5.43 2.84 -0.12
N GLY A 104 -5.15 3.08 1.16
CA GLY A 104 -4.12 2.38 1.90
C GLY A 104 -4.70 1.13 2.56
N THR A 105 -3.99 0.01 2.48
CA THR A 105 -4.45 -1.27 3.03
C THR A 105 -3.38 -2.06 3.76
N ILE A 106 -3.81 -2.81 4.79
CA ILE A 106 -3.14 -4.03 5.20
C ILE A 106 -4.12 -5.22 5.17
N LEU A 107 -3.76 -6.29 4.48
CA LEU A 107 -4.51 -7.55 4.48
C LEU A 107 -3.96 -8.52 5.54
N PRO A 108 -4.80 -9.42 6.10
CA PRO A 108 -4.35 -10.43 7.05
C PRO A 108 -3.20 -11.32 6.52
N TRP A 109 -2.16 -11.53 7.31
CA TRP A 109 -1.11 -12.53 7.05
C TRP A 109 -1.55 -13.94 7.49
N LEU A 110 -0.73 -14.96 7.18
CA LEU A 110 -1.09 -16.39 7.29
C LEU A 110 -1.67 -16.81 8.64
N ASP A 111 -1.16 -16.22 9.73
CA ASP A 111 -1.52 -16.58 11.11
C ASP A 111 -2.32 -15.48 11.82
N SER A 112 -2.89 -14.54 11.06
CA SER A 112 -3.73 -13.48 11.63
C SER A 112 -5.22 -13.75 11.45
N ASP A 113 -5.94 -13.63 12.56
CA ASP A 113 -7.39 -13.54 12.54
C ASP A 113 -7.84 -12.16 12.02
N TRP A 114 -9.07 -12.11 11.53
CA TRP A 114 -9.72 -10.86 11.15
C TRP A 114 -11.18 -10.88 11.60
N ARG A 115 -11.51 -10.00 12.54
CA ARG A 115 -12.84 -9.96 13.20
C ARG A 115 -13.20 -11.33 13.76
N THR A 116 -14.23 -11.99 13.21
CA THR A 116 -14.67 -13.33 13.62
C THR A 116 -14.11 -14.45 12.74
N TYR A 117 -13.33 -14.12 11.72
CA TYR A 117 -12.77 -15.11 10.79
C TYR A 117 -11.39 -15.55 11.27
N PRO A 118 -11.16 -16.87 11.41
CA PRO A 118 -9.88 -17.39 11.86
C PRO A 118 -8.81 -17.29 10.75
N ALA A 119 -7.55 -17.29 11.14
CA ALA A 119 -6.40 -17.36 10.22
C ALA A 119 -6.40 -18.66 9.40
N ALA A 120 -6.95 -19.74 9.97
CA ALA A 120 -6.98 -21.07 9.40
C ALA A 120 -7.42 -21.07 7.92
N ASN A 121 -6.65 -21.76 7.08
CA ASN A 121 -6.93 -21.94 5.65
C ASN A 121 -7.11 -20.63 4.84
N GLY A 122 -6.64 -19.49 5.34
CA GLY A 122 -6.76 -18.19 4.69
C GLY A 122 -8.18 -17.60 4.72
N GLU A 123 -9.01 -18.02 5.68
CA GLU A 123 -10.38 -17.50 5.84
C GLU A 123 -10.39 -16.02 6.19
N ALA A 124 -9.60 -15.60 7.19
CA ALA A 124 -9.42 -14.20 7.55
C ALA A 124 -9.01 -13.35 6.34
N PHE A 125 -7.99 -13.78 5.60
CA PHE A 125 -7.52 -13.10 4.40
C PHE A 125 -8.64 -12.94 3.35
N THR A 126 -9.34 -14.04 3.04
CA THR A 126 -10.38 -14.04 2.00
C THR A 126 -11.56 -13.14 2.39
N ALA A 127 -11.96 -13.16 3.66
CA ALA A 127 -13.05 -12.33 4.16
C ALA A 127 -12.69 -10.84 4.15
N ALA A 128 -11.49 -10.48 4.62
CA ALA A 128 -10.99 -9.10 4.57
C ALA A 128 -10.85 -8.61 3.12
N LEU A 129 -10.28 -9.43 2.23
CA LEU A 129 -10.14 -9.12 0.81
C LEU A 129 -11.50 -8.84 0.16
N GLY A 130 -12.53 -9.63 0.44
CA GLY A 130 -13.87 -9.41 -0.10
C GLY A 130 -14.48 -8.06 0.33
N VAL A 131 -14.25 -7.63 1.58
CA VAL A 131 -14.69 -6.32 2.07
C VAL A 131 -13.94 -5.18 1.36
N GLN A 132 -12.62 -5.28 1.27
CA GLN A 132 -11.82 -4.25 0.62
C GLN A 132 -12.04 -4.19 -0.89
N GLN A 133 -12.26 -5.33 -1.55
CA GLN A 133 -12.65 -5.38 -2.96
C GLN A 133 -13.96 -4.64 -3.21
N ALA A 134 -14.96 -4.81 -2.34
CA ALA A 134 -16.22 -4.09 -2.43
C ALA A 134 -16.00 -2.57 -2.30
N ASP A 135 -15.11 -2.12 -1.40
CA ASP A 135 -14.69 -0.72 -1.33
C ASP A 135 -14.07 -0.26 -2.67
N TRP A 136 -13.12 -1.00 -3.23
CA TRP A 136 -12.43 -0.61 -4.47
C TRP A 136 -13.40 -0.42 -5.64
N ILE A 137 -14.40 -1.31 -5.76
CA ILE A 137 -15.43 -1.22 -6.78
C ILE A 137 -16.34 0.00 -6.51
N GLN A 138 -16.84 0.13 -5.28
CA GLN A 138 -17.76 1.21 -4.92
C GLN A 138 -17.13 2.60 -5.05
N LEU A 139 -15.84 2.72 -4.71
CA LEU A 139 -15.07 3.96 -4.84
C LEU A 139 -14.98 4.43 -6.29
N GLN A 140 -14.69 3.51 -7.22
CA GLN A 140 -14.66 3.84 -8.64
C GLN A 140 -16.04 4.24 -9.20
N ILE A 141 -17.12 3.63 -8.70
CA ILE A 141 -18.49 3.99 -9.08
C ILE A 141 -18.87 5.39 -8.58
N THR A 142 -18.52 5.68 -7.32
CA THR A 142 -18.91 6.93 -6.66
C THR A 142 -18.03 8.12 -7.02
N HIS A 143 -16.81 7.87 -7.49
CA HIS A 143 -15.84 8.89 -7.90
C HIS A 143 -15.30 8.60 -9.30
N PRO A 144 -16.14 8.63 -10.35
CA PRO A 144 -15.75 8.22 -11.71
C PRO A 144 -14.61 9.05 -12.30
N ASN A 145 -14.49 10.32 -11.88
CA ASN A 145 -13.44 11.24 -12.31
C ASN A 145 -12.16 11.15 -11.46
N ALA A 146 -12.13 10.28 -10.46
CA ALA A 146 -10.94 10.03 -9.66
C ALA A 146 -10.28 8.71 -10.09
N THR A 147 -8.96 8.72 -10.26
CA THR A 147 -8.22 7.46 -10.42
C THR A 147 -7.93 6.84 -9.06
N LEU A 148 -8.33 5.59 -8.87
CA LEU A 148 -8.05 4.83 -7.66
C LEU A 148 -6.61 4.31 -7.68
N VAL A 149 -5.88 4.53 -6.60
CA VAL A 149 -4.58 3.92 -6.30
C VAL A 149 -4.78 3.10 -5.03
N VAL A 150 -4.60 1.78 -5.11
CA VAL A 150 -4.60 0.89 -3.94
C VAL A 150 -3.17 0.53 -3.63
N ALA A 151 -2.68 0.89 -2.44
CA ALA A 151 -1.30 0.59 -2.05
C ALA A 151 -1.23 0.12 -0.59
N GLY A 152 -0.20 -0.64 -0.25
CA GLY A 152 -0.01 -1.12 1.11
C GLY A 152 0.56 -2.53 1.17
N ASP A 153 0.36 -3.17 2.30
CA ASP A 153 0.80 -4.54 2.56
C ASP A 153 -0.35 -5.51 2.26
N PHE A 154 -0.23 -6.22 1.14
CA PHE A 154 -1.26 -7.18 0.73
C PHE A 154 -1.04 -8.56 1.36
N ASN A 155 0.07 -8.77 2.09
CA ASN A 155 0.45 -10.05 2.68
C ASN A 155 0.35 -11.24 1.72
N GLN A 156 0.56 -11.00 0.43
CA GLN A 156 0.56 -12.01 -0.63
C GLN A 156 1.44 -11.56 -1.78
N ASP A 157 2.31 -12.45 -2.26
CA ASP A 157 2.97 -12.21 -3.54
C ASP A 157 2.06 -12.63 -4.69
N LEU A 158 2.21 -11.95 -5.82
CA LEU A 158 1.47 -12.23 -7.05
C LEU A 158 2.28 -13.07 -8.05
N ASN A 159 3.39 -13.69 -7.62
CA ASN A 159 4.19 -14.56 -8.47
C ASN A 159 3.63 -15.98 -8.54
N VAL A 160 3.91 -16.67 -9.65
CA VAL A 160 3.52 -18.08 -9.84
C VAL A 160 4.38 -19.00 -8.98
N LEU A 161 5.66 -18.65 -8.83
CA LEU A 161 6.58 -19.37 -7.96
C LEU A 161 6.24 -19.10 -6.48
N PRO A 162 6.34 -20.10 -5.60
CA PRO A 162 6.01 -19.94 -4.20
C PRO A 162 7.06 -19.07 -3.49
N TYR A 163 6.60 -18.00 -2.84
CA TYR A 163 7.35 -17.27 -1.82
C TYR A 163 6.48 -17.14 -0.55
N TYR A 164 5.46 -16.27 -0.56
CA TYR A 164 4.60 -16.01 0.59
C TYR A 164 3.12 -16.23 0.28
N GLY A 165 2.43 -16.93 1.18
CA GLY A 165 1.01 -17.20 1.09
C GLY A 165 0.63 -18.40 0.22
N SER A 166 -0.64 -18.79 0.30
CA SER A 166 -1.14 -20.02 -0.33
C SER A 166 -1.52 -19.79 -1.80
N ARG A 167 -1.49 -20.84 -2.63
CA ARG A 167 -1.98 -20.75 -4.02
C ARG A 167 -3.42 -20.21 -4.10
N ARG A 168 -4.27 -20.60 -3.15
CA ARG A 168 -5.67 -20.16 -3.06
C ARG A 168 -5.78 -18.67 -2.78
N THR A 169 -5.09 -18.15 -1.78
CA THR A 169 -5.15 -16.73 -1.39
C THR A 169 -4.54 -15.83 -2.47
N LYS A 170 -3.46 -16.27 -3.12
CA LYS A 170 -2.89 -15.58 -4.29
C LYS A 170 -3.86 -15.52 -5.46
N GLN A 171 -4.57 -16.61 -5.75
CA GLN A 171 -5.58 -16.63 -6.82
C GLN A 171 -6.76 -15.73 -6.47
N ALA A 172 -7.22 -15.75 -5.21
CA ALA A 172 -8.28 -14.87 -4.74
C ALA A 172 -7.89 -13.39 -4.91
N LEU A 173 -6.66 -13.01 -4.54
CA LEU A 173 -6.18 -11.65 -4.74
C LEU A 173 -6.13 -11.24 -6.21
N ARG A 174 -5.58 -12.10 -7.09
CA ARG A 174 -5.58 -11.83 -8.54
C ARG A 174 -7.00 -11.63 -9.10
N GLN A 175 -7.93 -12.48 -8.66
CA GLN A 175 -9.32 -12.39 -9.09
C GLN A 175 -9.99 -11.11 -8.58
N ALA A 176 -9.75 -10.74 -7.32
CA ALA A 176 -10.32 -9.52 -6.74
C ALA A 176 -9.81 -8.25 -7.44
N LEU A 177 -8.52 -8.19 -7.76
CA LEU A 177 -7.93 -7.11 -8.55
C LEU A 177 -8.55 -7.04 -9.95
N LEU A 178 -8.65 -8.18 -10.65
CA LEU A 178 -9.25 -8.26 -11.98
C LEU A 178 -10.70 -7.76 -11.99
N GLU A 179 -11.52 -8.23 -11.05
CA GLU A 179 -12.93 -7.85 -10.91
C GLU A 179 -13.11 -6.38 -10.53
N ALA A 180 -12.16 -5.80 -9.79
CA ALA A 180 -12.12 -4.38 -9.49
C ALA A 180 -11.48 -3.54 -10.62
N ASN A 181 -11.13 -4.15 -11.76
CA ASN A 181 -10.41 -3.50 -12.87
C ASN A 181 -9.10 -2.83 -12.39
N LEU A 182 -8.36 -3.48 -11.51
CA LEU A 182 -7.08 -3.03 -10.98
C LEU A 182 -5.95 -3.92 -11.51
N GLU A 183 -4.88 -3.28 -11.98
CA GLU A 183 -3.62 -3.90 -12.35
C GLU A 183 -2.61 -3.65 -11.22
N CYS A 184 -1.92 -4.69 -10.75
CA CYS A 184 -0.79 -4.50 -9.86
C CYS A 184 0.43 -4.05 -10.68
N LEU A 185 1.03 -2.93 -10.32
CA LEU A 185 2.14 -2.32 -11.06
C LEU A 185 3.51 -2.71 -10.50
N THR A 186 3.54 -3.45 -9.41
CA THR A 186 4.76 -3.83 -8.66
C THR A 186 4.93 -5.34 -8.55
N PHE A 187 4.43 -6.09 -9.56
CA PHE A 187 4.61 -7.54 -9.69
C PHE A 187 5.17 -7.93 -11.07
N GLY A 188 5.55 -9.21 -11.22
CA GLY A 188 6.00 -9.76 -12.50
C GLY A 188 7.32 -9.13 -12.93
N ASP A 189 7.42 -8.67 -14.17
CA ASP A 189 8.61 -7.95 -14.66
C ASP A 189 8.83 -6.62 -13.95
N ASN A 190 7.77 -6.07 -13.34
CA ASN A 190 7.80 -4.83 -12.57
C ASN A 190 8.06 -5.04 -11.07
N ASP A 191 8.23 -6.28 -10.58
CA ASP A 191 8.51 -6.58 -9.17
C ASP A 191 9.91 -6.06 -8.76
N PRO A 192 9.99 -4.94 -8.02
CA PRO A 192 11.29 -4.32 -7.77
C PRO A 192 12.11 -5.08 -6.71
N VAL A 193 11.44 -5.71 -5.75
CA VAL A 193 12.09 -6.54 -4.72
C VAL A 193 12.73 -7.75 -5.39
N ARG A 194 11.97 -8.48 -6.20
CA ARG A 194 12.46 -9.67 -6.89
C ARG A 194 13.67 -9.37 -7.78
N ARG A 195 13.68 -8.22 -8.48
CA ARG A 195 14.84 -7.79 -9.26
C ARG A 195 16.04 -7.45 -8.38
N LEU A 196 15.82 -6.71 -7.29
CA LEU A 196 16.88 -6.21 -6.41
C LEU A 196 17.67 -7.35 -5.75
N ILE A 197 17.00 -8.38 -5.25
CA ILE A 197 17.64 -9.49 -4.51
C ILE A 197 17.74 -10.79 -5.31
N ASN A 198 17.75 -10.70 -6.64
CA ASN A 198 17.94 -11.84 -7.55
C ASN A 198 16.96 -13.00 -7.31
N SER A 199 15.66 -12.69 -7.22
CA SER A 199 14.56 -13.64 -7.04
C SER A 199 14.58 -14.45 -5.73
N GLN A 200 15.33 -14.03 -4.72
CA GLN A 200 15.30 -14.69 -3.41
C GLN A 200 13.94 -14.51 -2.71
N HIS A 201 13.37 -13.30 -2.73
CA HIS A 201 12.01 -13.03 -2.26
C HIS A 201 11.15 -12.45 -3.40
N SER A 202 9.84 -12.42 -3.17
CA SER A 202 8.88 -11.69 -3.99
C SER A 202 8.26 -10.55 -3.20
N ASN A 203 7.81 -9.53 -3.92
CA ASN A 203 7.09 -8.42 -3.30
C ASN A 203 5.71 -8.86 -2.78
N ILE A 204 5.35 -8.43 -1.57
CA ILE A 204 4.01 -8.57 -0.98
C ILE A 204 3.34 -7.21 -0.70
N ASP A 205 4.08 -6.11 -0.88
CA ASP A 205 3.62 -4.74 -0.71
C ASP A 205 3.36 -4.12 -2.08
N HIS A 206 2.10 -4.03 -2.47
CA HIS A 206 1.75 -3.69 -3.85
C HIS A 206 1.26 -2.27 -4.02
N ILE A 207 1.41 -1.76 -5.24
CA ILE A 207 0.73 -0.56 -5.74
C ILE A 207 -0.08 -0.98 -6.96
N CYS A 208 -1.39 -0.83 -6.88
CA CYS A 208 -2.36 -1.25 -7.88
C CYS A 208 -3.16 -0.05 -8.38
N MET A 209 -3.43 0.02 -9.67
CA MET A 209 -4.17 1.11 -10.31
C MET A 209 -5.02 0.57 -11.46
N PRO A 210 -6.13 1.22 -11.82
CA PRO A 210 -6.86 0.88 -13.02
C PRO A 210 -5.99 1.06 -14.25
N HIS A 211 -6.14 0.17 -15.21
CA HIS A 211 -5.56 0.37 -16.53
C HIS A 211 -6.26 1.58 -17.17
N ARG A 212 -5.53 2.69 -17.32
CA ARG A 212 -6.01 3.89 -18.01
C ARG A 212 -5.10 4.22 -19.18
N PHE A 213 -5.70 4.59 -20.30
CA PHE A 213 -4.96 5.09 -21.44
C PHE A 213 -4.13 6.32 -21.01
N GLY A 214 -2.85 6.34 -21.33
CA GLY A 214 -1.93 7.43 -20.95
C GLY A 214 -1.23 7.28 -19.58
N LEU A 215 -1.54 6.26 -18.77
CA LEU A 215 -0.70 5.95 -17.60
C LEU A 215 0.59 5.28 -18.07
N GLN A 216 1.73 5.92 -17.83
CA GLN A 216 3.04 5.37 -18.16
C GLN A 216 3.88 5.17 -16.90
N ILE A 217 4.17 3.91 -16.57
CA ILE A 217 5.16 3.55 -15.56
C ILE A 217 6.53 3.89 -16.11
N GLN A 218 7.24 4.80 -15.44
CA GLN A 218 8.62 5.16 -15.77
C GLN A 218 9.60 4.20 -15.12
N SER A 219 9.37 3.88 -13.84
CA SER A 219 10.23 2.99 -13.07
C SER A 219 9.47 2.36 -11.90
N THR A 220 9.93 1.20 -11.46
CA THR A 220 9.62 0.63 -10.14
C THR A 220 10.92 0.42 -9.38
N PHE A 221 10.91 0.69 -8.08
CA PHE A 221 12.08 0.64 -7.22
C PHE A 221 11.74 0.07 -5.84
N ALA A 222 12.74 -0.44 -5.15
CA ALA A 222 12.63 -0.97 -3.80
C ALA A 222 13.83 -0.53 -2.95
N TRP A 223 13.68 -0.56 -1.63
CA TRP A 223 14.75 -0.26 -0.68
C TRP A 223 14.57 -1.09 0.61
N PRO A 224 15.65 -1.29 1.40
CA PRO A 224 17.03 -0.92 1.12
C PRO A 224 17.68 -1.84 0.07
N ASP A 225 18.94 -1.58 -0.32
CA ASP A 225 19.59 -2.21 -1.48
C ASP A 225 19.91 -3.72 -1.29
N SER A 226 19.78 -4.24 -0.06
CA SER A 226 20.09 -5.63 0.25
C SER A 226 19.27 -6.19 1.42
N LEU A 227 19.23 -7.52 1.54
CA LEU A 227 18.66 -8.21 2.71
C LEU A 227 19.43 -7.92 4.00
N GLU A 228 20.71 -7.59 3.92
CA GLU A 228 21.53 -7.26 5.09
C GLU A 228 21.14 -5.89 5.63
N ASP A 229 20.98 -4.89 4.76
CA ASP A 229 20.56 -3.54 5.14
C ASP A 229 19.14 -3.49 5.69
N LEU A 230 18.29 -4.40 5.23
CA LEU A 230 16.92 -4.58 5.70
C LEU A 230 16.88 -5.00 7.17
N ARG A 231 17.89 -5.74 7.66
CA ARG A 231 17.92 -6.20 9.06
C ARG A 231 17.91 -5.04 10.04
N GLY A 232 16.95 -5.09 10.96
CA GLY A 232 16.72 -4.05 11.96
C GLY A 232 16.20 -2.74 11.38
N LEU A 233 15.77 -2.71 10.12
CA LEU A 233 15.09 -1.58 9.50
C LEU A 233 13.59 -1.86 9.38
N SER A 234 13.22 -2.98 8.77
CA SER A 234 11.87 -3.54 8.65
C SER A 234 12.04 -5.01 8.23
N ASP A 235 11.02 -5.84 8.38
CA ASP A 235 10.96 -7.15 7.71
C ASP A 235 10.40 -7.05 6.27
N HIS A 236 9.95 -5.86 5.87
CA HIS A 236 9.50 -5.55 4.51
C HIS A 236 10.46 -4.59 3.80
N PHE A 237 10.75 -4.88 2.54
CA PHE A 237 11.28 -3.86 1.64
C PHE A 237 10.23 -2.77 1.46
N GLY A 238 10.66 -1.51 1.42
CA GLY A 238 9.82 -0.47 0.88
C GLY A 238 9.78 -0.56 -0.64
N VAL A 239 8.64 -0.22 -1.23
CA VAL A 239 8.40 -0.33 -2.67
C VAL A 239 7.81 0.96 -3.20
N GLY A 240 8.22 1.36 -4.40
CA GLY A 240 7.67 2.53 -5.05
C GLY A 240 7.71 2.46 -6.57
N LEU A 241 6.99 3.40 -7.17
CA LEU A 241 6.95 3.58 -8.61
C LEU A 241 6.84 5.05 -8.98
N GLU A 242 7.34 5.36 -10.18
CA GLU A 242 7.19 6.66 -10.80
C GLU A 242 6.27 6.53 -12.00
N VAL A 243 5.23 7.35 -12.02
CA VAL A 243 4.25 7.40 -13.13
C VAL A 243 4.17 8.79 -13.71
N ASN A 244 3.96 8.81 -15.03
CA ASN A 244 3.51 9.97 -15.76
C ASN A 244 2.05 9.76 -16.16
N TRP A 245 1.25 10.80 -15.94
CA TRP A 245 -0.09 10.93 -16.49
C TRP A 245 0.06 11.78 -17.75
N SER A 246 0.01 11.20 -18.94
CA SER A 246 -0.28 12.02 -20.11
C SER A 246 -1.78 12.31 -20.10
N GLU A 247 -2.13 13.59 -19.96
CA GLU A 247 -3.51 14.04 -20.12
C GLU A 247 -4.05 13.51 -21.46
N ILE A 248 -5.15 12.75 -21.40
CA ILE A 248 -5.98 12.60 -22.58
C ILE A 248 -6.73 13.92 -22.71
N SER A 249 -6.15 14.87 -23.44
CA SER A 249 -6.92 15.92 -24.06
C SER A 249 -7.84 15.25 -25.09
N GLY A 250 -9.09 14.98 -24.68
CA GLY A 250 -10.15 14.43 -25.50
C GLY A 250 -11.44 15.20 -25.27
#